data_AF-A0A919EP31-F1
#
_entry.id   AF-A0A919EP31-F1
#
_cell.length_a   1.000
_cell.length_b   1.000
_cell.length_c   1.000
_cell.angle_alpha   90.00
_cell.angle_beta   90.00
_cell.angle_gamma   90.00
#
_symmetry.space_group_name_H-M   'P 1'
#
loop_
_entity.id
_entity.type
_entity.pdbx_description
1 polymer ?
#
loop_
_entity_poly.entity_id
_entity_poly.type
_entity_poly.pdbx_seq_one_letter_code
_entity_poly.pdbx_strand_id
1 'polypeptide(L)'
;MKKLIVAAALLLSFTANATLITSKSFTGNFDNDESRYYIQFDVTADNSTVDFTSWGYAGGVNAAGTVIADGGFDSQLFIFDSANTLLDSDDDSSTVVSASSNLSYDALISLTLDTGRYFAVLTQYNSDYISGDLLTGNWQPAGLTNFNGRTSFFAFDISGENLANIGGIGHDVTPVSEPGTLALFALTAFGFAARRKLAK
;
A
#
# COMPACT_ATOMS: atom_id res chain seq x y z
N MET A 1 28.49 -22.69 63.12
CA MET A 1 28.58 -21.30 62.59
C MET A 1 28.50 -21.35 61.08
N LYS A 2 27.50 -20.66 60.48
CA LYS A 2 27.61 -19.80 59.27
C LYS A 2 28.09 -20.52 57.97
N LYS A 3 27.40 -20.52 56.82
CA LYS A 3 26.42 -19.58 56.26
C LYS A 3 25.58 -20.31 55.19
N LEU A 4 24.27 -20.11 55.20
CA LEU A 4 23.46 -20.24 53.98
C LEU A 4 23.86 -19.11 53.02
N ILE A 5 24.13 -19.44 51.76
CA ILE A 5 24.07 -18.48 50.65
C ILE A 5 23.06 -19.05 49.67
N VAL A 6 21.83 -18.55 49.74
CA VAL A 6 20.80 -18.74 48.72
C VAL A 6 21.03 -17.66 47.67
N ALA A 7 21.50 -18.06 46.50
CA ALA A 7 21.53 -17.18 45.33
C ALA A 7 20.22 -17.37 44.56
N ALA A 8 19.27 -16.46 44.74
CA ALA A 8 18.08 -16.38 43.91
C ALA A 8 18.45 -15.69 42.59
N ALA A 9 18.56 -16.47 41.51
CA ALA A 9 18.66 -15.94 40.15
C ALA A 9 17.25 -15.62 39.65
N LEU A 10 16.89 -14.34 39.63
CA LEU A 10 15.65 -13.85 39.01
C LEU A 10 15.88 -13.75 37.49
N LEU A 11 15.54 -14.81 36.76
CA LEU A 11 15.48 -14.81 35.30
C LEU A 11 14.23 -14.05 34.85
N LEU A 12 14.39 -12.76 34.55
CA LEU A 12 13.40 -11.96 33.83
C LEU A 12 13.45 -12.34 32.35
N SER A 13 12.67 -13.35 31.97
CA SER A 13 12.40 -13.69 30.58
C SER A 13 11.49 -12.64 29.96
N PHE A 14 12.05 -11.58 29.38
CA PHE A 14 11.29 -10.72 28.48
C PHE A 14 11.04 -11.50 27.18
N THR A 15 9.85 -12.08 27.02
CA THR A 15 9.37 -12.51 25.72
C THR A 15 9.01 -11.25 24.94
N ALA A 16 9.95 -10.76 24.12
CA ALA A 16 9.62 -9.81 23.08
C ALA A 16 8.71 -10.52 22.07
N ASN A 17 7.41 -10.27 22.13
CA ASN A 17 6.51 -10.62 21.04
C ASN A 17 6.80 -9.63 19.91
N ALA A 18 7.67 -10.00 18.98
CA ALA A 18 7.79 -9.28 17.73
C ALA A 18 6.53 -9.60 16.92
N THR A 19 5.55 -8.69 16.92
CA THR A 19 4.42 -8.80 15.99
C THR A 19 4.95 -8.59 14.58
N LEU A 20 4.57 -9.48 13.66
CA LEU A 20 4.93 -9.34 12.25
C LEU A 20 4.07 -8.22 11.65
N ILE A 21 4.68 -7.07 11.34
CA ILE A 21 4.06 -6.05 10.52
C ILE A 21 3.95 -6.61 9.10
N THR A 22 2.72 -6.66 8.58
CA THR A 22 2.47 -6.99 7.19
C THR A 22 2.46 -5.68 6.42
N SER A 23 3.31 -5.56 5.42
CA SER A 23 3.31 -4.41 4.51
C SER A 23 3.21 -4.86 3.06
N LYS A 24 2.61 -4.01 2.22
CA LYS A 24 2.55 -4.22 0.78
C LYS A 24 2.67 -2.89 0.06
N SER A 25 3.53 -2.87 -0.95
CA SER A 25 3.76 -1.73 -1.83
C SER A 25 3.12 -1.96 -3.19
N PHE A 26 2.52 -0.90 -3.71
CA PHE A 26 1.95 -0.83 -5.05
C PHE A 26 2.57 0.35 -5.80
N THR A 27 2.92 0.13 -7.06
CA THR A 27 3.41 1.18 -7.94
C THR A 27 2.80 1.02 -9.32
N GLY A 28 2.80 2.08 -10.11
CA GLY A 28 2.35 2.05 -11.49
C GLY A 28 2.18 3.44 -12.07
N ASN A 29 1.46 3.51 -13.19
CA ASN A 29 1.16 4.76 -13.86
C ASN A 29 -0.34 4.86 -14.12
N PHE A 30 -0.90 6.02 -13.79
CA PHE A 30 -2.26 6.39 -14.19
C PHE A 30 -2.28 6.76 -15.67
N ASP A 31 -3.36 6.38 -16.35
CA ASP A 31 -3.56 6.72 -17.76
C ASP A 31 -4.08 8.14 -17.94
N ASN A 32 -4.77 8.69 -16.92
CA ASN A 32 -5.30 10.05 -16.91
C ASN A 32 -5.52 10.58 -15.48
N ASP A 33 -5.88 11.87 -15.38
CA ASP A 33 -6.11 12.59 -14.12
C ASP A 33 -7.29 12.04 -13.28
N GLU A 34 -8.17 11.22 -13.88
CA GLU A 34 -9.37 10.62 -13.24
C GLU A 34 -9.17 9.13 -12.89
N SER A 35 -7.97 8.61 -13.13
CA SER A 35 -7.58 7.26 -12.78
C SER A 35 -7.65 7.05 -11.27
N ARG A 36 -8.00 5.82 -10.88
CA ARG A 36 -8.18 5.41 -9.49
C ARG A 36 -7.54 4.05 -9.28
N TYR A 37 -6.82 3.88 -8.17
CA TYR A 37 -6.27 2.60 -7.76
C TYR A 37 -6.95 2.13 -6.48
N TYR A 38 -7.60 0.98 -6.55
CA TYR A 38 -8.40 0.43 -5.46
C TYR A 38 -7.61 -0.68 -4.78
N ILE A 39 -7.50 -0.61 -3.46
CA ILE A 39 -6.87 -1.64 -2.63
C ILE A 39 -7.93 -2.24 -1.72
N GLN A 40 -8.16 -3.54 -1.81
CA GLN A 40 -8.93 -4.29 -0.82
C GLN A 40 -7.96 -4.92 0.19
N PHE A 41 -8.34 -4.91 1.46
CA PHE A 41 -7.63 -5.61 2.51
C PHE A 41 -8.59 -6.09 3.61
N ASP A 42 -8.17 -7.12 4.34
CA ASP A 42 -8.88 -7.64 5.50
C ASP A 42 -8.04 -7.36 6.76
N VAL A 43 -8.67 -6.83 7.81
CA VAL A 43 -8.12 -6.74 9.17
C VAL A 43 -8.61 -7.96 9.95
N THR A 44 -7.68 -8.72 10.55
CA THR A 44 -7.97 -10.01 11.17
C THR A 44 -8.05 -9.98 12.70
N ALA A 45 -7.89 -8.80 13.32
CA ALA A 45 -8.04 -8.60 14.76
C ALA A 45 -8.51 -7.18 15.07
N ASP A 46 -9.30 -7.05 16.14
CA ASP A 46 -9.83 -5.76 16.59
C ASP A 46 -8.74 -4.81 17.07
N ASN A 47 -8.99 -3.51 16.98
CA ASN A 47 -8.06 -2.44 17.34
C ASN A 47 -6.67 -2.56 16.68
N SER A 48 -6.62 -2.98 15.40
CA SER A 48 -5.37 -3.02 14.63
C SER A 48 -5.09 -1.66 14.00
N THR A 49 -3.90 -1.11 14.22
CA THR A 49 -3.46 0.10 13.52
C THR A 49 -3.01 -0.25 12.10
N VAL A 50 -3.53 0.48 11.13
CA VAL A 50 -3.20 0.37 9.71
C VAL A 50 -2.77 1.75 9.20
N ASP A 51 -1.58 1.78 8.61
CA ASP A 51 -0.97 2.96 8.01
C ASP A 51 -1.04 2.86 6.49
N PHE A 52 -1.36 3.98 5.86
CA PHE A 52 -1.46 4.15 4.42
C PHE A 52 -0.59 5.35 4.02
N THR A 53 0.34 5.15 3.09
CA THR A 53 1.29 6.20 2.72
C THR A 53 1.44 6.24 1.20
N SER A 54 1.25 7.41 0.60
CA SER A 54 1.71 7.63 -0.77
C SER A 54 3.17 8.08 -0.78
N TRP A 55 3.87 7.77 -1.87
CA TRP A 55 5.25 8.15 -2.10
C TRP A 55 5.46 8.78 -3.48
N GLY A 56 4.37 8.99 -4.22
CA GLY A 56 4.43 9.42 -5.61
C GLY A 56 4.97 10.84 -5.72
N TYR A 57 4.50 11.76 -4.86
CA TYR A 57 4.78 13.18 -5.04
C TYR A 57 6.24 13.52 -4.74
N ALA A 58 6.69 13.26 -3.52
CA ALA A 58 8.01 13.62 -3.03
C ALA A 58 9.06 12.52 -3.20
N GLY A 59 8.63 11.30 -3.53
CA GLY A 59 9.51 10.12 -3.59
C GLY A 59 9.87 9.60 -2.20
N GLY A 60 10.88 8.72 -2.14
CA GLY A 60 11.33 8.13 -0.87
C GLY A 60 11.75 6.68 -1.01
N VAL A 61 11.58 5.90 0.06
CA VAL A 61 11.79 4.45 0.04
C VAL A 61 10.52 3.81 0.58
N ASN A 62 9.86 3.02 -0.26
CA ASN A 62 8.62 2.35 0.13
C ASN A 62 8.89 1.14 1.05
N ALA A 63 7.83 0.53 1.58
CA ALA A 63 7.89 -0.59 2.52
C ALA A 63 8.52 -1.86 1.91
N ALA A 64 8.54 -1.99 0.57
CA ALA A 64 9.25 -3.05 -0.14
C ALA A 64 10.76 -2.75 -0.32
N GLY A 65 11.27 -1.63 0.21
CA GLY A 65 12.66 -1.21 0.09
C GLY A 65 13.02 -0.65 -1.29
N THR A 66 12.02 -0.32 -2.11
CA THR A 66 12.24 0.25 -3.44
C THR A 66 12.36 1.77 -3.34
N VAL A 67 13.39 2.32 -3.95
CA VAL A 67 13.57 3.77 -4.07
C VAL A 67 12.55 4.31 -5.07
N ILE A 68 11.75 5.27 -4.62
CA ILE A 68 10.78 6.01 -5.42
C ILE A 68 11.36 7.38 -5.76
N ALA A 69 11.35 7.73 -7.04
CA ALA A 69 11.81 9.03 -7.49
C ALA A 69 10.77 10.12 -7.19
N ASP A 70 11.24 11.32 -6.87
CA ASP A 70 10.43 12.54 -6.78
C ASP A 70 9.82 12.89 -8.16
N GLY A 71 8.57 13.37 -8.18
CA GLY A 71 7.94 13.92 -9.38
C GLY A 71 6.64 13.25 -9.84
N GLY A 72 6.05 12.36 -9.05
CA GLY A 72 4.65 11.94 -9.21
C GLY A 72 3.67 13.06 -8.81
N PHE A 73 2.40 12.80 -9.05
CA PHE A 73 1.31 13.75 -8.84
C PHE A 73 0.92 13.92 -7.36
N ASP A 74 0.14 14.96 -7.09
CA ASP A 74 -0.46 15.26 -5.78
C ASP A 74 -1.56 14.24 -5.49
N SER A 75 -1.33 13.37 -4.52
CA SER A 75 -2.16 12.19 -4.28
C SER A 75 -3.24 12.44 -3.25
N GLN A 76 -4.43 11.87 -3.47
CA GLN A 76 -5.51 11.83 -2.50
C GLN A 76 -5.81 10.37 -2.13
N LEU A 77 -5.95 10.10 -0.84
CA LEU A 77 -6.34 8.81 -0.29
C LEU A 77 -7.72 8.89 0.36
N PHE A 78 -8.49 7.82 0.19
CA PHE A 78 -9.79 7.61 0.86
C PHE A 78 -9.84 6.19 1.43
N ILE A 79 -10.31 6.03 2.67
CA ILE A 79 -10.47 4.73 3.33
C ILE A 79 -11.95 4.48 3.60
N PHE A 80 -12.44 3.30 3.21
CA PHE A 80 -13.83 2.90 3.34
C PHE A 80 -13.98 1.56 4.06
N ASP A 81 -15.10 1.39 4.76
CA ASP A 81 -15.52 0.09 5.26
C ASP A 81 -16.20 -0.77 4.18
N SER A 82 -16.56 -2.01 4.54
CA SER A 82 -17.28 -2.92 3.64
C SER A 82 -18.70 -2.50 3.25
N ALA A 83 -19.27 -1.51 3.93
CA ALA A 83 -20.56 -0.91 3.60
C ALA A 83 -20.41 0.34 2.69
N ASN A 84 -19.20 0.61 2.19
CA ASN A 84 -18.83 1.80 1.43
C ASN A 84 -18.99 3.10 2.23
N THR A 85 -18.93 3.04 3.56
CA THR A 85 -18.89 4.23 4.41
C THR A 85 -17.46 4.77 4.38
N LEU A 86 -17.30 6.06 4.05
CA LEU A 86 -16.02 6.74 4.18
C LEU A 86 -15.64 6.85 5.65
N LEU A 87 -14.46 6.32 5.99
CA LEU A 87 -13.88 6.35 7.33
C LEU A 87 -12.92 7.52 7.49
N ASP A 88 -12.09 7.77 6.47
CA ASP A 88 -11.08 8.84 6.49
C ASP A 88 -10.60 9.20 5.08
N SER A 89 -9.99 10.37 4.94
CA SER A 89 -9.37 10.84 3.69
C SER A 89 -8.27 11.87 3.95
N ASP A 90 -7.24 11.88 3.11
CA ASP A 90 -6.09 12.79 3.22
C ASP A 90 -5.43 13.03 1.86
N ASP A 91 -4.85 14.21 1.66
CA ASP A 91 -4.05 14.61 0.49
C ASP A 91 -2.63 15.09 0.83
N ASP A 92 -2.37 15.66 2.01
CA ASP A 92 -1.11 16.36 2.27
C ASP A 92 -0.48 16.17 3.67
N SER A 93 -0.85 15.10 4.40
CA SER A 93 -0.32 14.88 5.75
C SER A 93 1.13 14.36 5.82
N SER A 94 1.78 14.06 4.69
CA SER A 94 3.19 13.64 4.69
C SER A 94 4.13 14.77 5.12
N THR A 95 5.21 14.38 5.81
CA THR A 95 6.30 15.31 6.19
C THR A 95 7.47 15.26 5.19
N VAL A 96 7.39 14.41 4.16
CA VAL A 96 8.42 14.27 3.14
C VAL A 96 8.27 15.39 2.11
N VAL A 97 9.33 16.18 1.95
CA VAL A 97 9.32 17.34 1.05
C VAL A 97 9.94 16.98 -0.29
N SER A 98 9.19 17.21 -1.36
CA SER A 98 9.60 17.06 -2.75
C SER A 98 10.78 17.98 -3.07
N ALA A 99 11.87 17.42 -3.57
CA ALA A 99 13.07 18.18 -3.93
C ALA A 99 12.84 19.13 -5.11
N SER A 100 11.93 18.79 -6.02
CA SER A 100 11.60 19.58 -7.21
C SER A 100 10.68 20.76 -6.94
N SER A 101 9.88 20.73 -5.87
CA SER A 101 8.86 21.77 -5.59
C SER A 101 8.95 22.41 -4.21
N ASN A 102 9.67 21.79 -3.27
CA ASN A 102 9.70 22.20 -1.87
C ASN A 102 8.32 22.17 -1.18
N LEU A 103 7.47 21.23 -1.59
CA LEU A 103 6.12 20.96 -1.05
C LEU A 103 6.01 19.49 -0.62
N SER A 104 5.05 19.18 0.24
CA SER A 104 4.80 17.84 0.79
C SER A 104 3.35 17.42 0.54
N TYR A 105 3.05 16.97 -0.67
CA TYR A 105 1.70 16.58 -1.11
C TYR A 105 1.56 15.07 -1.31
N ASP A 106 2.26 14.32 -0.47
CA ASP A 106 1.99 12.89 -0.30
C ASP A 106 0.97 12.74 0.83
N ALA A 107 -0.01 11.86 0.63
CA ALA A 107 -1.03 11.54 1.59
C ALA A 107 -0.51 10.51 2.62
N LEU A 108 -0.94 10.68 3.88
CA LEU A 108 -0.61 9.81 5.00
C LEU A 108 -1.82 9.66 5.93
N ILE A 109 -2.33 8.44 6.04
CA ILE A 109 -3.45 8.10 6.94
C ILE A 109 -2.99 7.02 7.92
N SER A 110 -3.34 7.16 9.20
CA SER A 110 -3.15 6.11 10.22
C SER A 110 -4.47 5.92 10.98
N LEU A 111 -5.03 4.71 10.89
CA LEU A 111 -6.35 4.38 11.44
C LEU A 111 -6.28 3.14 12.31
N THR A 112 -6.99 3.17 13.43
CA THR A 112 -7.28 1.96 14.22
C THR A 112 -8.58 1.34 13.72
N LEU A 113 -8.50 0.12 13.22
CA LEU A 113 -9.61 -0.61 12.60
C LEU A 113 -9.92 -1.89 13.37
N ASP A 114 -11.20 -2.24 13.42
CA ASP A 114 -11.64 -3.53 13.94
C ASP A 114 -11.62 -4.61 12.86
N THR A 115 -11.83 -5.87 13.27
CA THR A 115 -11.89 -7.01 12.34
C THR A 115 -12.92 -6.75 11.25
N GLY A 116 -12.51 -6.83 9.99
CA GLY A 116 -13.39 -6.51 8.87
C GLY A 116 -12.68 -6.41 7.53
N ARG A 117 -13.49 -6.19 6.48
CA ARG A 117 -13.01 -5.88 5.14
C ARG A 117 -13.11 -4.38 4.90
N TYR A 118 -12.08 -3.84 4.27
CA TYR A 118 -11.94 -2.42 3.99
C TYR A 118 -11.40 -2.20 2.57
N PHE A 119 -11.56 -0.96 2.11
CA PHE A 119 -11.07 -0.50 0.83
C PHE A 119 -10.30 0.81 0.99
N ALA A 120 -9.14 0.90 0.37
CA ALA A 120 -8.46 2.17 0.16
C ALA A 120 -8.55 2.56 -1.32
N VAL A 121 -8.72 3.85 -1.60
CA VAL A 121 -8.70 4.38 -2.96
C VAL A 121 -7.62 5.46 -3.03
N LEU A 122 -6.66 5.25 -3.92
CA LEU A 122 -5.67 6.25 -4.31
C LEU A 122 -6.11 6.90 -5.62
N THR A 123 -6.13 8.22 -5.65
CA THR A 123 -6.37 9.00 -6.86
C THR A 123 -5.52 10.27 -6.83
N GLN A 124 -5.65 11.08 -7.87
CA GLN A 124 -5.06 12.41 -7.91
C GLN A 124 -5.96 13.41 -7.17
N TYR A 125 -5.38 14.33 -6.42
CA TYR A 125 -6.07 15.55 -5.99
C TYR A 125 -6.42 16.40 -7.23
N ASN A 126 -7.66 16.82 -7.47
CA ASN A 126 -8.77 17.03 -6.56
C ASN A 126 -10.00 16.15 -6.92
N SER A 127 -9.78 14.83 -7.03
CA SER A 127 -10.81 13.88 -7.44
C SER A 127 -11.61 13.33 -6.24
N ASP A 128 -12.42 14.18 -5.62
CA ASP A 128 -13.18 13.86 -4.41
C ASP A 128 -14.26 12.78 -4.61
N TYR A 129 -14.42 11.90 -3.62
CA TYR A 129 -15.58 11.02 -3.55
C TYR A 129 -16.84 11.84 -3.17
N ILE A 130 -17.90 11.74 -3.98
CA ILE A 130 -19.16 12.44 -3.72
C ILE A 130 -20.21 11.48 -3.13
N SER A 131 -20.50 10.38 -3.83
CA SER A 131 -21.54 9.43 -3.40
C SER A 131 -21.56 8.16 -4.26
N GLY A 132 -22.17 7.09 -3.74
CA GLY A 132 -22.47 5.86 -4.49
C GLY A 132 -21.41 4.77 -4.34
N ASP A 133 -21.42 3.81 -5.26
CA ASP A 133 -20.47 2.69 -5.28
C ASP A 133 -19.03 3.17 -5.51
N LEU A 134 -18.03 2.47 -4.98
CA LEU A 134 -16.63 2.89 -5.09
C LEU A 134 -16.14 2.91 -6.55
N LEU A 135 -16.54 1.92 -7.36
CA LEU A 135 -16.09 1.79 -8.74
C LEU A 135 -16.95 2.65 -9.68
N THR A 136 -18.27 2.63 -9.49
CA THR A 136 -19.26 3.19 -10.42
C THR A 136 -20.00 4.44 -9.91
N GLY A 137 -19.67 4.90 -8.70
CA GLY A 137 -20.28 6.07 -8.09
C GLY A 137 -19.83 7.40 -8.68
N ASN A 138 -20.29 8.47 -8.04
CA ASN A 138 -20.00 9.84 -8.43
C ASN A 138 -18.72 10.30 -7.75
N TRP A 139 -17.77 10.69 -8.58
CA TRP A 139 -16.52 11.31 -8.18
C TRP A 139 -16.46 12.69 -8.83
N GLN A 140 -15.92 13.66 -8.09
CA GLN A 140 -15.55 14.94 -8.65
C GLN A 140 -14.41 14.72 -9.65
N PRO A 141 -14.47 15.28 -10.87
CA PRO A 141 -13.32 15.30 -11.75
C PRO A 141 -12.20 16.14 -11.14
N ALA A 142 -10.94 15.73 -11.30
CA ALA A 142 -9.78 16.47 -10.78
C ALA A 142 -9.77 17.95 -11.22
N GLY A 143 -10.30 18.24 -12.41
CA GLY A 143 -10.24 19.56 -13.02
C GLY A 143 -8.82 19.97 -13.44
N LEU A 144 -7.90 19.00 -13.44
CA LEU A 144 -6.51 19.15 -13.85
C LEU A 144 -6.27 18.48 -15.20
N THR A 145 -5.15 18.81 -15.82
CA THR A 145 -4.70 18.17 -17.05
C THR A 145 -3.25 17.75 -16.91
N ASN A 146 -2.95 16.51 -17.31
CA ASN A 146 -1.59 16.00 -17.36
C ASN A 146 -0.88 16.15 -16.01
N PHE A 147 -1.59 15.80 -14.94
CA PHE A 147 -1.06 15.74 -13.58
C PHE A 147 -0.41 17.05 -13.12
N ASN A 148 -0.95 18.20 -13.59
CA ASN A 148 -0.39 19.54 -13.37
C ASN A 148 1.10 19.67 -13.73
N GLY A 149 1.53 18.98 -14.80
CA GLY A 149 2.92 18.97 -15.28
C GLY A 149 3.84 17.98 -14.54
N ARG A 150 3.28 17.16 -13.64
CA ARG A 150 4.00 16.05 -13.00
C ARG A 150 3.85 14.75 -13.78
N THR A 151 4.52 13.71 -13.33
CA THR A 151 4.39 12.38 -13.94
C THR A 151 3.13 11.67 -13.43
N SER A 152 2.59 10.77 -14.25
CA SER A 152 1.44 9.92 -13.85
C SER A 152 1.81 8.77 -12.91
N PHE A 153 3.06 8.75 -12.44
CA PHE A 153 3.56 7.68 -11.60
C PHE A 153 2.95 7.78 -10.20
N PHE A 154 2.47 6.65 -9.68
CA PHE A 154 2.02 6.51 -8.31
C PHE A 154 2.85 5.47 -7.56
N ALA A 155 2.98 5.68 -6.26
CA ALA A 155 3.51 4.71 -5.31
C ALA A 155 2.72 4.79 -4.01
N PHE A 156 2.34 3.64 -3.47
CA PHE A 156 1.47 3.53 -2.32
C PHE A 156 1.84 2.32 -1.46
N ASP A 157 1.88 2.53 -0.15
CA ASP A 157 2.05 1.49 0.84
C ASP A 157 0.82 1.38 1.73
N ILE A 158 0.53 0.12 2.09
CA ILE A 158 -0.30 -0.22 3.23
C ILE A 158 0.54 -1.06 4.19
N SER A 159 0.49 -0.75 5.48
CA SER A 159 1.17 -1.53 6.50
C SER A 159 0.37 -1.59 7.80
N GLY A 160 0.47 -2.69 8.52
CA GLY A 160 -0.20 -2.84 9.81
C GLY A 160 0.01 -4.20 10.42
N GLU A 161 -0.37 -4.32 11.68
CA GLU A 161 -0.52 -5.62 12.34
C GLU A 161 -1.84 -6.26 11.86
N ASN A 162 -1.87 -7.58 11.72
CA ASN A 162 -3.10 -8.34 11.44
C ASN A 162 -3.78 -8.02 10.09
N LEU A 163 -2.99 -7.75 9.05
CA LEU A 163 -3.50 -7.59 7.68
C LEU A 163 -3.46 -8.91 6.91
N ALA A 164 -4.51 -9.18 6.15
CA ALA A 164 -4.62 -10.30 5.23
C ALA A 164 -5.26 -9.89 3.90
N ASN A 165 -5.13 -10.76 2.89
CA ASN A 165 -5.81 -10.65 1.60
C ASN A 165 -5.65 -9.29 0.88
N ILE A 166 -4.50 -8.63 1.07
CA ILE A 166 -4.21 -7.32 0.49
C ILE A 166 -4.06 -7.46 -1.04
N GLY A 167 -4.96 -6.82 -1.80
CA GLY A 167 -4.99 -6.87 -3.26
C GLY A 167 -5.33 -5.52 -3.87
N GLY A 168 -4.70 -5.19 -5.00
CA GLY A 168 -4.88 -3.93 -5.71
C GLY A 168 -5.41 -4.16 -7.12
N ILE A 169 -6.36 -3.33 -7.55
CA ILE A 169 -6.92 -3.29 -8.91
C ILE A 169 -7.00 -1.83 -9.33
N GLY A 170 -6.44 -1.48 -10.48
CA GLY A 170 -6.55 -0.13 -11.01
C GLY A 170 -7.66 0.01 -12.06
N HIS A 171 -8.24 1.20 -12.10
CA HIS A 171 -9.13 1.68 -13.14
C HIS A 171 -8.37 2.74 -13.96
N ASP A 172 -8.29 2.53 -15.28
CA ASP A 172 -7.48 3.35 -16.19
C ASP A 172 -6.03 3.49 -15.72
N VAL A 173 -5.38 2.36 -15.47
CA VAL A 173 -3.95 2.31 -15.16
C VAL A 173 -3.23 1.38 -16.12
N THR A 174 -2.07 1.79 -16.63
CA THR A 174 -1.16 0.85 -17.26
C THR A 174 -0.66 -0.16 -16.22
N PRO A 175 -0.89 -1.48 -16.44
CA PRO A 175 -0.41 -2.49 -15.50
C PRO A 175 1.12 -2.49 -15.46
N VAL A 176 1.70 -2.46 -14.26
CA VAL A 176 3.11 -2.82 -14.10
C VAL A 176 3.26 -4.27 -14.55
N SER A 177 4.22 -4.52 -15.44
CA SER A 177 4.50 -5.88 -15.92
C SER A 177 4.70 -6.80 -14.72
N GLU A 178 3.96 -7.91 -14.67
CA GLU A 178 4.09 -8.87 -13.58
C GLU A 178 5.57 -9.23 -13.40
N PRO A 179 6.06 -9.40 -12.14
CA PRO A 179 7.37 -9.98 -11.91
C PRO A 179 7.51 -11.25 -12.74
N GLY A 180 8.71 -11.60 -13.21
CA GLY A 180 8.98 -12.69 -14.18
C GLY A 180 8.51 -14.10 -13.80
N THR A 181 7.60 -14.28 -12.85
CA THR A 181 6.83 -15.46 -12.49
C THR A 181 6.24 -16.19 -13.70
N LEU A 182 5.75 -15.49 -14.73
CA LEU A 182 5.30 -16.14 -15.96
C LEU A 182 6.47 -16.73 -16.76
N ALA A 183 7.62 -16.04 -16.80
CA ALA A 183 8.83 -16.56 -17.41
C ALA A 183 9.38 -17.76 -16.62
N LEU A 184 9.33 -17.71 -15.28
CA LEU A 184 9.73 -18.80 -14.40
C LEU A 184 8.78 -20.01 -14.55
N PHE A 185 7.47 -19.78 -14.60
CA PHE A 185 6.47 -20.82 -14.86
C PHE A 185 6.71 -21.45 -16.23
N ALA A 186 6.91 -20.65 -17.28
CA ALA A 186 7.25 -21.14 -18.61
C ALA A 186 8.54 -21.99 -18.59
N LEU A 187 9.61 -21.53 -17.93
CA LEU A 187 10.85 -22.27 -17.76
C LEU A 187 10.64 -23.61 -17.05
N THR A 188 9.83 -23.66 -15.99
CA THR A 188 9.52 -24.93 -15.32
C THR A 188 8.75 -25.89 -16.23
N ALA A 189 7.74 -25.39 -16.96
CA ALA A 189 6.95 -26.19 -17.90
C ALA A 189 7.81 -26.75 -19.05
N PHE A 190 8.70 -25.93 -19.62
CA PHE A 190 9.67 -26.37 -20.62
C PHE A 190 10.64 -27.42 -20.06
N GLY A 191 11.11 -27.27 -18.82
CA GLY A 191 11.97 -28.25 -18.16
C GLY A 191 11.32 -29.63 -18.03
N PHE A 192 10.04 -29.71 -17.65
CA PHE A 192 9.29 -30.98 -17.60
C PHE A 192 9.09 -31.59 -18.99
N ALA A 193 8.79 -30.78 -20.00
CA ALA A 193 8.60 -31.26 -21.37
C ALA A 193 9.91 -31.79 -21.98
N ALA A 194 11.04 -31.14 -21.71
CA ALA A 194 12.36 -31.56 -22.17
C ALA A 194 12.81 -32.89 -21.55
N ARG A 195 12.59 -33.06 -20.22
CA ARG A 195 12.90 -34.33 -19.53
C ARG A 195 12.13 -35.52 -20.09
N ARG A 196 10.86 -35.31 -20.49
CA ARG A 196 10.01 -36.38 -21.04
C ARG A 196 10.45 -36.85 -22.43
N LYS A 197 11.17 -36.02 -23.19
CA LYS A 197 11.72 -36.38 -24.52
C LYS A 197 13.07 -37.10 -24.45
N LEU A 198 13.85 -36.89 -23.39
CA LEU A 198 15.17 -37.52 -23.20
C LEU A 198 15.11 -38.90 -22.51
N ALA A 199 13.96 -39.29 -21.97
CA ALA A 199 13.73 -40.59 -21.32
C ALA A 199 13.13 -41.65 -22.27
N LYS A 200 13.22 -41.44 -23.59
CA LYS A 200 12.92 -42.41 -24.65
C LYS A 200 14.21 -42.71 -25.41
#